data_AF-A0A831SPC3-F1
#
_entry.id   AF-A0A831SPC3-F1
#
_cell.length_a   1.000
_cell.length_b   1.000
_cell.length_c   1.000
_cell.angle_alpha   90.00
_cell.angle_beta   90.00
_cell.angle_gamma   90.00
#
_symmetry.space_group_name_H-M   'P 1'
#
loop_
_entity.id
_entity.type
_entity.pdbx_description
1 polymer ?
#
loop_
_entity_poly.entity_id
_entity_poly.type
_entity_poly.pdbx_seq_one_letter_code
_entity_poly.pdbx_strand_id
1 'polypeptide(L)' 'KEEFIEKERKIRIGHPSGIMEVKINLRKQKNNWLVEKAVVGRTARIIMDGIAYVPLSKLKR' A
#
# COMPACT_ATOMS: atom_id res chain seq x y z
N LYS A 1 -16.86 8.30 26.01
CA LYS A 1 -16.91 8.53 24.55
C LYS A 1 -15.46 8.57 24.10
N GLU A 2 -14.95 7.49 23.50
CA GLU A 2 -13.58 7.47 22.99
C GLU A 2 -13.52 8.45 21.81
N GLU A 3 -12.71 9.49 21.94
CA GLU A 3 -12.50 10.50 20.89
C GLU A 3 -12.05 9.81 19.60
N PHE A 4 -12.87 9.93 18.55
CA PHE A 4 -12.47 9.61 17.18
C PHE A 4 -11.44 10.66 16.74
N ILE A 5 -10.17 10.41 17.04
CA ILE A 5 -9.07 11.17 16.45
C ILE A 5 -8.73 10.49 15.13
N GLU A 6 -9.46 10.83 14.07
CA GLU A 6 -9.08 10.47 12.70
C GLU A 6 -7.85 11.31 12.32
N LYS A 7 -6.65 10.82 12.67
CA LYS A 7 -5.40 11.52 12.38
C LYS A 7 -4.75 10.91 11.16
N GLU A 8 -5.05 11.46 9.99
CA GLU A 8 -4.25 11.18 8.78
C GLU A 8 -2.84 11.74 9.00
N ARG A 9 -1.83 10.87 9.10
CA ARG A 9 -0.42 11.25 9.17
C ARG A 9 0.23 11.04 7.83
N LYS A 10 0.99 12.03 7.37
CA LYS A 10 1.89 11.91 6.21
C LYS A 10 3.32 11.72 6.71
N ILE A 11 3.99 10.68 6.22
CA ILE A 11 5.36 10.33 6.56
C ILE A 11 6.17 10.28 5.26
N ARG A 12 7.42 10.75 5.32
CA ARG A 12 8.37 10.66 4.21
C ARG A 12 9.48 9.69 4.60
N ILE A 13 9.67 8.64 3.81
CA ILE A 13 10.67 7.59 4.02
C ILE A 13 11.80 7.82 3.02
N GLY A 14 13.02 7.99 3.52
CA GLY A 14 14.21 8.03 2.67
C GLY A 14 14.55 6.62 2.17
N HIS A 15 14.63 6.45 0.85
CA HIS A 15 15.00 5.24 0.15
C HIS A 15 16.26 5.51 -0.69
N PRO A 16 17.13 4.54 -1.00
CA PRO A 16 18.28 4.76 -1.87
C PRO A 16 17.95 5.43 -3.21
N SER A 17 16.73 5.23 -3.71
CA SER A 17 16.22 5.83 -4.95
C SER A 17 15.43 7.14 -4.76
N GLY A 18 15.44 7.76 -3.58
CA GLY A 18 14.76 9.04 -3.32
C GLY A 18 13.88 9.06 -2.07
N ILE A 19 12.76 9.77 -2.11
CA ILE A 19 11.83 9.91 -0.98
C ILE A 19 10.48 9.29 -1.35
N MET A 20 9.97 8.42 -0.48
CA MET A 20 8.64 7.82 -0.62
C MET A 20 7.67 8.45 0.39
N GLU A 21 6.59 9.06 -0.10
CA GLU A 21 5.53 9.59 0.75
C GLU A 21 4.48 8.51 1.06
N VAL A 22 4.13 8.39 2.33
CA VAL A 22 3.13 7.43 2.84
C VAL A 22 2.12 8.18 3.68
N LYS A 23 0.83 7.92 3.46
CA LYS A 23 -0.24 8.41 4.34
C LYS A 23 -0.80 7.25 5.15
N ILE A 24 -0.97 7.44 6.45
CA ILE A 24 -1.48 6.41 7.37
C ILE A 24 -2.59 7.01 8.21
N ASN A 25 -3.71 6.29 8.31
CA ASN A 25 -4.76 6.55 9.29
C ASN A 25 -4.67 5.49 10.40
N LEU A 26 -4.53 5.96 11.64
CA LEU A 26 -4.37 5.13 12.84
C LEU A 26 -5.47 5.48 13.83
N ARG A 27 -6.13 4.45 14.35
CA ARG A 27 -7.06 4.58 15.47
C ARG A 27 -6.48 3.91 16.71
N LYS A 28 -6.42 4.64 17.82
CA LYS A 28 -6.07 4.07 19.13
C LYS A 28 -7.29 3.39 19.71
N GLN A 29 -7.18 2.13 20.09
CA GLN A 29 -8.24 1.39 20.80
C GLN A 29 -7.68 0.86 22.11
N LYS A 30 -8.06 1.47 23.23
CA LYS A 30 -7.55 1.12 24.58
C LYS A 30 -6.02 0.96 24.59
N ASN A 31 -5.53 -0.28 24.53
CA ASN A 31 -4.12 -0.65 24.59
C ASN A 31 -3.47 -1.01 23.23
N ASN A 32 -4.23 -0.95 22.14
CA ASN A 32 -3.80 -1.36 20.80
C ASN A 32 -3.95 -0.22 19.78
N TRP A 33 -3.25 -0.36 18.66
CA TRP A 33 -3.38 0.51 17.49
C TRP A 33 -3.99 -0.28 16.34
N LEU A 34 -5.02 0.27 15.72
CA LEU A 34 -5.60 -0.23 14.49
C LEU A 34 -5.12 0.64 13.32
N VAL A 35 -4.58 0.01 12.29
CA VAL A 35 -4.29 0.67 11.01
C VAL A 35 -5.54 0.61 10.14
N GLU A 36 -6.26 1.71 10.04
CA GLU A 36 -7.51 1.76 9.26
C GLU A 36 -7.22 1.91 7.76
N LYS A 37 -6.15 2.63 7.41
CA LYS A 37 -5.77 2.88 6.02
C LYS A 37 -4.29 3.19 5.90
N ALA A 38 -3.65 2.63 4.87
CA ALA A 38 -2.32 3.00 4.43
C ALA A 38 -2.34 3.28 2.93
N VAL A 39 -1.82 4.43 2.51
CA VAL A 39 -1.81 4.88 1.11
C VAL A 39 -0.40 5.21 0.67
N VAL A 40 -0.03 4.70 -0.49
CA VAL A 40 1.21 5.04 -1.20
C VAL A 40 0.89 5.49 -2.62
N GLY A 41 1.61 6.49 -3.11
CA GLY A 41 1.55 6.86 -4.52
C GLY A 41 2.32 5.86 -5.37
N ARG A 42 1.75 5.47 -6.52
CA ARG A 42 2.40 4.65 -7.56
C ARG A 42 2.01 5.18 -8.92
N THR A 43 2.89 4.98 -9.90
CA THR A 43 2.61 5.23 -11.31
C THR A 43 2.43 3.90 -12.04
N ALA A 44 1.68 3.91 -13.13
CA ALA A 44 1.49 2.76 -13.99
C ALA A 44 1.49 3.20 -15.45
N ARG A 45 1.98 2.32 -16.34
CA ARG A 45 1.98 2.49 -17.79
C ARG A 45 1.88 1.10 -18.43
N ILE A 46 1.04 0.95 -19.47
CA ILE A 46 1.01 -0.26 -20.28
C ILE A 46 2.32 -0.37 -21.06
N ILE A 47 3.01 -1.50 -20.91
CA ILE A 47 4.25 -1.79 -21.66
C ILE A 47 3.93 -2.59 -22.93
N MET A 48 3.10 -3.63 -22.82
CA MET A 48 2.65 -4.46 -23.94
C MET A 48 1.20 -4.86 -23.73
N ASP A 49 0.43 -4.87 -24.81
CA ASP A 49 -0.90 -5.45 -24.89
C ASP A 49 -0.88 -6.61 -25.90
N GLY A 50 -1.41 -7.77 -25.53
CA GLY A 50 -1.31 -9.00 -26.32
C GLY A 50 -1.53 -10.29 -25.53
N ILE A 51 -1.21 -11.44 -26.14
CA ILE A 51 -1.45 -12.78 -25.59
C ILE A 51 -0.14 -13.45 -25.20
N ALA A 52 0.01 -13.82 -23.93
CA ALA A 52 1.11 -14.64 -23.45
C ALA A 52 0.74 -16.14 -23.52
N TYR A 53 1.51 -16.93 -24.25
CA TYR A 53 1.33 -18.39 -24.35
C TYR A 53 2.22 -19.11 -23.34
N VAL A 54 1.68 -20.15 -22.70
CA VAL A 54 2.43 -21.01 -21.77
C VAL A 54 2.17 -22.50 -22.05
N PRO A 55 3.15 -23.40 -21.87
CA PRO A 55 2.93 -24.84 -22.05
C PRO A 55 1.98 -25.41 -20.98
N LEU A 56 0.95 -26.15 -21.41
CA LEU A 56 -0.01 -26.80 -20.51
C LEU A 56 0.65 -27.74 -19.50
N SER A 57 1.73 -28.42 -19.89
CA SER A 57 2.47 -29.34 -19.00
C SER A 57 3.11 -28.67 -17.78
N LYS A 58 3.24 -27.34 -17.80
CA LYS A 58 3.81 -26.54 -16.70
C LYS A 58 2.77 -25.93 -15.77
N LEU A 59 1.49 -25.97 -16.14
CA LEU A 59 0.38 -25.58 -15.29
C LEU A 59 -0.02 -26.77 -14.39
N LYS A 60 0.74 -26.98 -13.31
CA LYS A 60 0.33 -27.91 -12.23
C LYS A 60 -0.30 -27.12 -11.09
N ARG A 61 -1.37 -27.69 -10.53
CA ARG A 61 -2.11 -27.19 -9.37
C ARG A 61 -1.47 -27.67 -8.07
#